data_AF-A0A7S0H294-F1
#
_entry.id   AF-A0A7S0H294-F1
#
_cell.length_a   1.000
_cell.length_b   1.000
_cell.length_c   1.000
_cell.angle_alpha   90.00
_cell.angle_beta   90.00
_cell.angle_gamma   90.00
#
_symmetry.space_group_name_H-M   'P 1'
#
loop_
_entity.id
_entity.type
_entity.pdbx_description
1 polymer ?
#
loop_
_entity_poly.entity_id
_entity_poly.type
_entity_poly.pdbx_seq_one_letter_code
_entity_poly.pdbx_strand_id
1 'polypeptide(L)'
;RMADAFQPMAWSIVLLALFTLSHANYDHCNCEICGVKDGHKSMVFGREVEVTPKPGEPRPFPPKDNKHVRNDTKVHMLLSAFRDPRCGQTVANAFLRATHPDRMYVGIVQQNLEDKDEFDCITIYCNLMKDEGYEACPYMDHLEIVRVDAKQSKGPIWARAIGAVLVRPEHDFCMQVDAHVDFMKGYDVALMKMWAMTENEYGVLSTYVGNVKQDLSRKGEVLIGHPNYEIPFICKTIVGGHGVVRNSQATGAYCLPKPHLSYTWAAGWSFAKCHFERNIPNDPYLEGMFDGEEFGRMIRLW
;
A
#
# COMPACT_ATOMS: atom_id res chain seq x y z
N ARG A 1 -26.67 -54.90 -11.90
CA ARG A 1 -25.66 -55.40 -10.94
C ARG A 1 -25.35 -54.25 -10.00
N MET A 2 -25.87 -54.35 -8.77
CA MET A 2 -25.47 -53.71 -7.49
C MET A 2 -25.29 -52.17 -7.52
N ALA A 3 -26.07 -51.28 -6.88
CA ALA A 3 -26.93 -51.34 -5.70
C ALA A 3 -26.30 -52.02 -4.47
N ASP A 4 -26.33 -51.30 -3.34
CA ASP A 4 -25.97 -51.69 -1.96
C ASP A 4 -24.48 -51.53 -1.58
N ALA A 5 -24.11 -50.99 -0.41
CA ALA A 5 -24.86 -50.46 0.73
C ALA A 5 -23.87 -49.90 1.80
N PHE A 6 -24.35 -48.91 2.58
CA PHE A 6 -24.23 -48.79 4.06
C PHE A 6 -22.81 -48.58 4.67
N GLN A 7 -22.56 -47.67 5.63
CA GLN A 7 -23.35 -47.17 6.77
C GLN A 7 -22.71 -45.93 7.46
N PRO A 8 -23.29 -45.34 8.53
CA PRO A 8 -23.33 -43.91 8.85
C PRO A 8 -22.54 -43.66 10.18
N MET A 9 -22.91 -42.63 10.96
CA MET A 9 -22.40 -42.26 12.31
C MET A 9 -21.34 -41.15 12.27
N ALA A 10 -21.36 -40.09 13.09
CA ALA A 10 -22.23 -39.70 14.19
C ALA A 10 -21.87 -38.24 14.62
N TRP A 11 -22.89 -37.45 14.98
CA TRP A 11 -23.02 -36.44 16.07
C TRP A 11 -21.76 -35.65 16.54
N SER A 12 -21.78 -34.33 16.80
CA SER A 12 -22.61 -33.67 17.83
C SER A 12 -22.54 -32.12 17.82
N ILE A 13 -23.62 -31.52 18.32
CA ILE A 13 -23.83 -30.12 18.72
C ILE A 13 -22.96 -29.75 19.93
N VAL A 14 -22.39 -28.54 19.97
CA VAL A 14 -22.08 -27.83 21.24
C VAL A 14 -22.48 -26.36 21.13
N LEU A 15 -23.36 -25.96 22.05
CA LEU A 15 -23.92 -24.64 22.33
C LEU A 15 -23.59 -24.36 23.81
N LEU A 16 -23.00 -23.21 24.16
CA LEU A 16 -23.00 -22.53 25.48
C LEU A 16 -21.89 -21.44 25.46
N ALA A 17 -21.92 -20.27 26.10
CA ALA A 17 -22.93 -19.39 26.72
C ALA A 17 -22.20 -18.11 27.19
N LEU A 18 -22.89 -16.96 27.15
CA LEU A 18 -22.84 -15.78 28.04
C LEU A 18 -21.51 -15.25 28.60
N PHE A 19 -21.24 -13.97 28.33
CA PHE A 19 -20.96 -12.97 29.39
C PHE A 19 -21.56 -11.61 29.04
N THR A 20 -22.44 -11.14 29.91
CA THR A 20 -22.83 -9.73 30.08
C THR A 20 -21.67 -8.95 30.70
N LEU A 21 -21.40 -7.72 30.23
CA LEU A 21 -21.03 -6.58 31.09
C LEU A 21 -21.22 -5.26 30.32
N SER A 22 -21.72 -4.30 31.08
CA SER A 22 -22.37 -3.05 30.69
C SER A 22 -21.42 -1.83 30.67
N HIS A 23 -21.68 -0.95 29.70
CA HIS A 23 -21.54 0.53 29.69
C HIS A 23 -20.19 1.22 29.99
N ALA A 24 -19.64 1.85 28.94
CA ALA A 24 -19.11 3.23 29.01
C ALA A 24 -19.32 3.94 27.66
N ASN A 25 -20.11 5.02 27.69
CA ASN A 25 -20.34 5.95 26.59
C ASN A 25 -19.03 6.65 26.20
N TYR A 26 -18.62 6.55 24.94
CA TYR A 26 -17.64 7.44 24.33
C TYR A 26 -18.09 7.76 22.91
N ASP A 27 -18.89 8.82 22.80
CA ASP A 27 -19.29 9.44 21.55
C ASP A 27 -18.04 9.92 20.82
N HIS A 28 -17.54 9.09 19.91
CA HIS A 28 -17.24 9.39 18.51
C HIS A 28 -16.73 8.10 17.84
N CYS A 29 -17.63 7.42 17.13
CA CYS A 29 -17.52 6.10 16.48
C CYS A 29 -17.92 4.88 17.35
N ASN A 30 -19.22 4.67 17.56
CA ASN A 30 -19.76 3.39 18.06
C ASN A 30 -19.51 2.26 17.04
N CYS A 31 -18.41 1.52 17.21
CA CYS A 31 -18.19 0.17 16.70
C CYS A 31 -18.28 -0.81 17.87
N GLU A 32 -19.26 -1.71 17.85
CA GLU A 32 -19.62 -2.57 18.99
C GLU A 32 -18.70 -3.79 19.23
N ILE A 33 -17.67 -4.02 18.39
CA ILE A 33 -16.90 -5.29 18.36
C ILE A 33 -15.48 -5.15 18.93
N CYS A 34 -14.97 -3.93 19.11
CA CYS A 34 -13.55 -3.75 19.43
C CYS A 34 -13.30 -3.42 20.90
N GLY A 35 -13.39 -4.44 21.74
CA GLY A 35 -12.88 -4.40 23.11
C GLY A 35 -11.35 -4.46 23.12
N VAL A 36 -10.69 -3.36 23.49
CA VAL A 36 -9.24 -3.31 23.69
C VAL A 36 -8.98 -3.06 25.17
N LYS A 37 -8.28 -3.98 25.83
CA LYS A 37 -7.79 -3.80 27.22
C LYS A 37 -6.49 -3.00 27.21
N ASP A 38 -6.32 -2.22 28.27
CA ASP A 38 -5.29 -1.19 28.46
C ASP A 38 -3.85 -1.63 28.11
N GLY A 39 -3.13 -0.74 27.43
CA GLY A 39 -1.67 -0.80 27.27
C GLY A 39 -1.13 -0.67 25.84
N HIS A 40 -1.97 -0.87 24.82
CA HIS A 40 -1.59 -0.67 23.41
C HIS A 40 -2.64 0.14 22.66
N LYS A 41 -2.22 1.22 21.97
CA LYS A 41 -3.09 1.99 21.07
C LYS A 41 -3.44 1.14 19.85
N SER A 42 -4.57 0.47 19.91
CA SER A 42 -5.22 -0.23 18.81
C SER A 42 -5.79 0.79 17.82
N MET A 43 -5.38 0.72 16.55
CA MET A 43 -6.12 1.37 15.45
C MET A 43 -7.32 0.48 15.15
N VAL A 44 -8.44 0.77 15.81
CA VAL A 44 -9.74 0.17 15.51
C VAL A 44 -10.38 1.02 14.44
N PHE A 45 -10.61 0.43 13.27
CA PHE A 45 -11.49 1.01 12.28
C PHE A 45 -12.79 0.20 12.30
N GLY A 46 -13.93 0.88 12.38
CA GLY A 46 -15.24 0.44 11.87
C GLY A 46 -15.92 -0.82 12.43
N ARG A 47 -17.25 -0.86 12.29
CA ARG A 47 -18.08 -2.06 12.52
C ARG A 47 -17.94 -2.99 11.32
N GLU A 48 -17.65 -4.25 11.58
CA GLU A 48 -17.53 -5.30 10.57
C GLU A 48 -18.85 -5.44 9.80
N VAL A 49 -18.87 -5.06 8.52
CA VAL A 49 -19.94 -5.51 7.63
C VAL A 49 -19.56 -6.92 7.24
N GLU A 50 -20.09 -7.91 7.98
CA GLU A 50 -20.00 -9.31 7.61
C GLU A 50 -20.73 -9.52 6.27
N VAL A 51 -20.02 -9.34 5.16
CA VAL A 51 -20.35 -10.04 3.92
C VAL A 51 -19.78 -11.44 4.10
N THR A 52 -20.44 -12.27 4.91
CA THR A 52 -20.13 -13.70 4.94
C THR A 52 -20.43 -14.23 3.53
N PRO A 53 -19.43 -14.73 2.78
CA PRO A 53 -19.67 -15.28 1.46
C PRO A 53 -20.74 -16.35 1.58
N LYS A 54 -21.73 -16.33 0.69
CA LYS A 54 -22.80 -17.34 0.73
C LYS A 54 -22.15 -18.73 0.55
N PRO A 55 -22.71 -19.78 1.15
CA PRO A 55 -22.23 -21.14 0.93
C PRO A 55 -22.12 -21.44 -0.58
N GLY A 56 -20.91 -21.72 -1.06
CA GLY A 56 -20.63 -21.99 -2.48
C GLY A 56 -20.03 -20.82 -3.27
N GLU A 57 -19.94 -19.62 -2.72
CA GLU A 57 -19.22 -18.51 -3.37
C GLU A 57 -17.69 -18.73 -3.34
N PRO A 58 -16.97 -18.44 -4.44
CA PRO A 58 -15.51 -18.50 -4.46
C PRO A 58 -14.93 -17.57 -3.39
N ARG A 59 -14.03 -18.11 -2.56
CA ARG A 59 -13.25 -17.32 -1.61
C ARG A 59 -11.98 -16.80 -2.27
N PRO A 60 -11.43 -15.66 -1.80
CA PRO A 60 -10.10 -15.23 -2.21
C PRO A 60 -9.07 -16.33 -1.95
N PHE A 61 -8.03 -16.37 -2.79
CA PHE A 61 -6.93 -17.31 -2.58
C PHE A 61 -6.18 -16.90 -1.30
N PRO A 62 -6.06 -17.76 -0.28
CA PRO A 62 -5.52 -17.37 1.01
C PRO A 62 -4.02 -17.07 0.92
N PRO A 63 -3.46 -16.23 1.83
CA PRO A 63 -2.01 -15.98 1.90
C PRO A 63 -1.20 -17.28 1.94
N LYS A 64 -0.15 -17.38 1.10
CA LYS A 64 0.70 -18.57 0.97
C LYS A 64 1.69 -18.75 2.12
N ASP A 65 1.96 -17.67 2.85
CA ASP A 65 2.94 -17.62 3.92
C ASP A 65 2.54 -16.61 5.02
N ASN A 66 3.37 -16.54 6.07
CA ASN A 66 3.20 -15.63 7.19
C ASN A 66 4.14 -14.41 7.14
N LYS A 67 4.67 -14.03 5.97
CA LYS A 67 5.60 -12.90 5.85
C LYS A 67 4.97 -11.58 6.32
N HIS A 68 3.67 -11.40 6.17
CA HIS A 68 2.98 -10.21 6.66
C HIS A 68 3.04 -9.99 8.19
N VAL A 69 3.40 -11.00 9.00
CA VAL A 69 3.57 -10.84 10.47
C VAL A 69 5.02 -10.88 10.94
N ARG A 70 5.97 -11.08 10.03
CA ARG A 70 7.38 -11.25 10.40
C ARG A 70 8.14 -9.93 10.39
N ASN A 71 9.13 -9.82 11.29
CA ASN A 71 9.91 -8.60 11.39
C ASN A 71 10.98 -8.44 10.30
N ASP A 72 11.43 -9.56 9.74
CA ASP A 72 12.47 -9.67 8.72
C ASP A 72 11.91 -9.68 7.27
N THR A 73 10.64 -9.33 7.11
CA THR A 73 9.96 -9.28 5.82
C THR A 73 10.47 -8.14 4.97
N LYS A 74 10.98 -8.44 3.77
CA LYS A 74 11.58 -7.44 2.90
C LYS A 74 10.52 -6.69 2.11
N VAL A 75 10.46 -5.37 2.28
CA VAL A 75 9.59 -4.47 1.56
C VAL A 75 10.40 -3.67 0.55
N HIS A 76 10.11 -3.83 -0.74
CA HIS A 76 10.77 -3.10 -1.81
C HIS A 76 9.89 -1.95 -2.31
N MET A 77 10.33 -0.71 -2.08
CA MET A 77 9.67 0.49 -2.57
C MET A 77 10.19 0.86 -3.96
N LEU A 78 9.27 0.99 -4.91
CA LEU A 78 9.53 1.43 -6.27
C LEU A 78 9.17 2.91 -6.40
N LEU A 79 10.18 3.74 -6.67
CA LEU A 79 10.03 5.19 -6.78
C LEU A 79 10.54 5.67 -8.14
N SER A 80 9.67 6.28 -8.94
CA SER A 80 10.05 6.94 -10.18
C SER A 80 10.00 8.46 -9.99
N ALA A 81 11.12 9.14 -10.20
CA ALA A 81 11.25 10.59 -10.08
C ALA A 81 11.59 11.20 -11.44
N PHE A 82 10.70 12.02 -11.98
CA PHE A 82 10.96 12.82 -13.18
C PHE A 82 11.16 14.27 -12.76
N ARG A 83 12.42 14.69 -12.67
CA ARG A 83 12.84 16.04 -12.30
C ARG A 83 12.13 16.55 -11.02
N ASP A 84 11.87 15.67 -10.06
CA ASP A 84 11.20 16.01 -8.79
C ASP A 84 12.21 16.05 -7.63
N PRO A 85 12.48 17.23 -7.03
CA PRO A 85 13.43 17.36 -5.93
C PRO A 85 12.91 16.77 -4.61
N ARG A 86 11.65 16.34 -4.51
CA ARG A 86 11.09 15.77 -3.28
C ARG A 86 11.42 14.29 -3.09
N CYS A 87 11.99 13.63 -4.09
CA CYS A 87 12.31 12.20 -4.03
C CYS A 87 13.18 11.83 -2.83
N GLY A 88 14.21 12.63 -2.52
CA GLY A 88 15.08 12.37 -1.35
C GLY A 88 14.31 12.46 -0.02
N GLN A 89 13.34 13.38 0.09
CA GLN A 89 12.48 13.50 1.26
C GLN A 89 11.53 12.30 1.41
N THR A 90 10.94 11.85 0.30
CA THR A 90 10.10 10.64 0.30
C THR A 90 10.90 9.41 0.75
N VAL A 91 12.13 9.23 0.24
CA VAL A 91 13.01 8.14 0.67
C VAL A 91 13.39 8.27 2.14
N ALA A 92 13.79 9.46 2.60
CA ALA A 92 14.13 9.69 4.01
C ALA A 92 12.95 9.33 4.93
N ASN A 93 11.75 9.82 4.62
CA ASN A 93 10.57 9.53 5.42
C ASN A 93 10.15 8.06 5.37
N ALA A 94 10.41 7.34 4.28
CA ALA A 94 10.18 5.90 4.21
C ALA A 94 10.99 5.13 5.26
N PHE A 95 12.23 5.54 5.55
CA PHE A 95 13.05 4.95 6.61
C PHE A 95 12.71 5.52 8.00
N LEU A 96 12.70 6.85 8.15
CA LEU A 96 12.50 7.52 9.44
C LEU A 96 11.16 7.19 10.11
N ARG A 97 10.14 6.87 9.31
CA ARG A 97 8.77 6.62 9.79
C ARG A 97 8.41 5.13 9.83
N ALA A 98 9.29 4.24 9.38
CA ALA A 98 9.09 2.81 9.52
C ALA A 98 9.32 2.38 10.98
N THR A 99 8.55 1.41 11.45
CA THR A 99 8.80 0.72 12.73
C THR A 99 10.05 -0.15 12.63
N HIS A 100 10.27 -0.74 11.46
CA HIS A 100 11.41 -1.61 11.16
C HIS A 100 12.14 -1.13 9.91
N PRO A 101 12.96 -0.07 10.01
CA PRO A 101 13.64 0.52 8.85
C PRO A 101 14.52 -0.48 8.08
N ASP A 102 15.14 -1.45 8.77
CA ASP A 102 15.97 -2.51 8.15
C ASP A 102 15.22 -3.39 7.15
N ARG A 103 13.88 -3.36 7.14
CA ARG A 103 13.07 -4.15 6.22
C ARG A 103 12.86 -3.46 4.87
N MET A 104 13.13 -2.16 4.81
CA MET A 104 12.86 -1.33 3.65
C MET A 104 14.05 -1.38 2.69
N TYR A 105 13.73 -1.65 1.43
CA TYR A 105 14.61 -1.55 0.27
C TYR A 105 13.98 -0.58 -0.70
N VAL A 106 14.77 0.19 -1.46
CA VAL A 106 14.24 1.21 -2.37
C VAL A 106 14.93 1.13 -3.72
N GLY A 107 14.14 0.91 -4.76
CA GLY A 107 14.52 1.08 -6.16
C GLY A 107 14.09 2.46 -6.67
N ILE A 108 15.05 3.26 -7.10
CA ILE A 108 14.83 4.64 -7.57
C ILE A 108 15.12 4.73 -9.06
N VAL A 109 14.17 5.24 -9.84
CA VAL A 109 14.41 5.66 -11.23
C VAL A 109 14.41 7.17 -11.28
N GLN A 110 15.59 7.78 -11.26
CA GLN A 110 15.76 9.23 -11.24
C GLN A 110 16.08 9.75 -12.65
N GLN A 111 15.19 10.60 -13.16
CA GLN A 111 15.29 11.20 -14.48
C GLN A 111 15.53 12.71 -14.34
N ASN A 112 16.77 13.16 -14.57
CA ASN A 112 17.19 14.56 -14.40
C ASN A 112 17.85 15.11 -15.66
N LEU A 113 17.86 16.43 -15.80
CA LEU A 113 18.72 17.17 -16.73
C LEU A 113 19.99 17.60 -16.00
N GLU A 114 21.14 17.03 -16.37
CA GLU A 114 22.44 17.32 -15.73
C GLU A 114 22.77 18.83 -15.72
N ASP A 115 22.36 19.56 -16.75
CA ASP A 115 22.62 20.98 -16.93
C ASP A 115 21.59 21.91 -16.26
N LYS A 116 20.48 21.38 -15.72
CA LYS A 116 19.38 22.21 -15.19
C LYS A 116 18.85 21.81 -13.82
N ASP A 117 19.05 20.56 -13.42
CA ASP A 117 18.50 20.02 -12.17
C ASP A 117 19.64 19.88 -11.15
N GLU A 118 19.77 20.87 -10.27
CA GLU A 118 20.81 20.94 -9.22
C GLU A 118 20.47 20.11 -7.98
N PHE A 119 19.85 18.95 -8.16
CA PHE A 119 19.45 18.08 -7.05
C PHE A 119 19.61 16.59 -7.40
N ASP A 120 19.83 15.79 -6.36
CA ASP A 120 19.90 14.34 -6.48
C ASP A 120 19.15 13.66 -5.34
N CYS A 121 18.39 12.60 -5.65
CA CYS A 121 17.57 11.92 -4.64
C CYS A 121 18.41 11.35 -3.49
N ILE A 122 19.55 10.73 -3.81
CA ILE A 122 20.45 10.14 -2.81
C ILE A 122 21.15 11.23 -2.02
N THR A 123 21.64 12.28 -2.69
CA THR A 123 22.27 13.42 -2.00
C THR A 123 21.31 14.10 -1.03
N ILE A 124 20.07 14.37 -1.45
CA ILE A 124 19.04 14.96 -0.58
C ILE A 124 18.73 14.01 0.57
N TYR A 125 18.52 12.72 0.31
CA TYR A 125 18.29 11.71 1.34
C TYR A 125 19.41 11.72 2.40
N CYS A 126 20.67 11.64 1.98
CA CYS A 126 21.80 11.61 2.90
C CYS A 126 21.92 12.89 3.74
N ASN A 127 21.65 14.05 3.15
CA ASN A 127 21.64 15.33 3.89
C ASN A 127 20.53 15.35 4.94
N LEU A 128 19.32 14.91 4.59
CA LEU A 128 18.20 14.83 5.53
C LEU A 128 18.47 13.84 6.67
N MET A 129 19.06 12.68 6.38
CA MET A 129 19.44 11.73 7.43
C MET A 129 20.50 12.32 8.37
N LYS A 130 21.46 13.10 7.84
CA LYS A 130 22.44 13.82 8.66
C LYS A 130 21.77 14.86 9.56
N ASP A 131 20.79 15.60 9.05
CA ASP A 131 20.02 16.58 9.83
C ASP A 131 19.23 15.93 10.97
N GLU A 132 18.79 14.68 10.79
CA GLU A 132 18.16 13.85 11.83
C GLU A 132 19.17 13.22 12.82
N GLY A 133 20.47 13.52 12.67
CA GLY A 133 21.52 13.13 13.62
C GLY A 133 22.29 11.85 13.28
N TYR A 134 22.14 11.31 12.06
CA TYR A 134 22.97 10.18 11.62
C TYR A 134 24.37 10.65 11.20
N GLU A 135 25.42 9.96 11.69
CA GLU A 135 26.82 10.32 11.39
C GLU A 135 27.22 10.02 9.93
N ALA A 136 26.63 8.98 9.33
CA ALA A 136 26.82 8.57 7.95
C ALA A 136 25.47 8.48 7.24
N CYS A 137 25.47 8.38 5.91
CA CYS A 137 24.24 8.10 5.16
C CYS A 137 23.81 6.64 5.40
N PRO A 138 22.75 6.39 6.20
CA PRO A 138 22.41 5.03 6.63
C PRO A 138 21.66 4.29 5.51
N TYR A 139 21.60 2.96 5.61
CA TYR A 139 20.86 2.08 4.68
C TYR A 139 21.26 2.20 3.20
N MET A 140 22.47 2.68 2.89
CA MET A 140 22.94 2.83 1.51
C MET A 140 22.97 1.50 0.74
N ASP A 141 23.17 0.38 1.43
CA ASP A 141 23.10 -0.98 0.89
C ASP A 141 21.66 -1.46 0.60
N HIS A 142 20.65 -0.70 1.05
CA HIS A 142 19.24 -0.95 0.76
C HIS A 142 18.71 -0.07 -0.38
N LEU A 143 19.56 0.79 -0.97
CA LEU A 143 19.19 1.70 -2.04
C LEU A 143 19.81 1.25 -3.38
N GLU A 144 18.97 1.16 -4.41
CA GLU A 144 19.39 0.93 -5.79
C GLU A 144 18.84 2.05 -6.66
N ILE A 145 19.68 2.67 -7.50
CA ILE A 145 19.28 3.82 -8.31
C ILE A 145 19.68 3.66 -9.78
N VAL A 146 18.69 3.87 -10.66
CA VAL A 146 18.87 4.00 -12.10
C VAL A 146 18.78 5.47 -12.45
N ARG A 147 19.86 6.00 -13.03
CA ARG A 147 19.95 7.40 -13.47
C ARG A 147 19.70 7.50 -14.96
N VAL A 148 18.82 8.40 -15.35
CA VAL A 148 18.38 8.60 -16.73
C VAL A 148 18.45 10.08 -17.07
N ASP A 149 18.95 10.42 -18.26
CA ASP A 149 18.78 11.79 -18.78
C ASP A 149 17.29 12.03 -19.06
N ALA A 150 16.71 13.06 -18.46
CA ALA A 150 15.30 13.39 -18.63
C ALA A 150 14.91 13.62 -20.11
N LYS A 151 15.85 13.97 -21.00
CA LYS A 151 15.63 14.06 -22.46
C LYS A 151 15.26 12.70 -23.09
N GLN A 152 15.65 11.60 -22.46
CA GLN A 152 15.37 10.24 -22.88
C GLN A 152 14.12 9.64 -22.21
N SER A 153 13.47 10.39 -21.31
CA SER A 153 12.26 9.91 -20.64
C SER A 153 11.12 9.70 -21.63
N LYS A 154 10.41 8.58 -21.43
CA LYS A 154 9.23 8.20 -22.22
C LYS A 154 7.94 8.23 -21.40
N GLY A 155 7.94 8.98 -20.28
CA GLY A 155 6.79 9.10 -19.39
C GLY A 155 6.81 8.12 -18.20
N PRO A 156 5.78 8.19 -17.33
CA PRO A 156 5.80 7.52 -16.03
C PRO A 156 5.68 6.00 -16.12
N ILE A 157 4.90 5.47 -17.06
CA ILE A 157 4.74 4.01 -17.25
C ILE A 157 6.10 3.38 -17.57
N TRP A 158 6.86 4.01 -18.47
CA TRP A 158 8.19 3.57 -18.84
C TRP A 158 9.17 3.60 -17.65
N ALA A 159 9.16 4.67 -16.86
CA ALA A 159 10.01 4.77 -15.67
C ALA A 159 9.67 3.68 -14.63
N ARG A 160 8.38 3.42 -14.39
CA ARG A 160 7.93 2.35 -13.50
C ARG A 160 8.28 0.96 -14.05
N ALA A 161 8.26 0.76 -15.36
CA ALA A 161 8.70 -0.48 -16.00
C ALA A 161 10.18 -0.76 -15.78
N ILE A 162 11.03 0.28 -15.81
CA ILE A 162 12.45 0.17 -15.41
C ILE A 162 12.56 -0.20 -13.94
N GLY A 163 11.81 0.49 -13.07
CA GLY A 163 11.81 0.22 -11.63
C GLY A 163 11.42 -1.23 -11.30
N ALA A 164 10.44 -1.79 -12.01
CA ALA A 164 9.98 -3.17 -11.81
C ALA A 164 11.09 -4.22 -11.99
N VAL A 165 12.13 -3.94 -12.80
CA VAL A 165 13.30 -4.84 -12.97
C VAL A 165 14.14 -4.93 -11.69
N LEU A 166 14.06 -3.95 -10.80
CA LEU A 166 14.75 -3.94 -9.51
C LEU A 166 14.07 -4.86 -8.47
N VAL A 167 12.90 -5.41 -8.79
CA VAL A 167 12.17 -6.33 -7.90
C VAL A 167 12.77 -7.74 -7.99
N ARG A 168 13.47 -8.14 -6.92
CA ARG A 168 14.14 -9.44 -6.82
C ARG A 168 13.26 -10.50 -6.11
N PRO A 169 13.54 -11.81 -6.31
CA PRO A 169 12.75 -12.88 -5.69
C PRO A 169 12.70 -12.88 -4.17
N GLU A 170 13.71 -12.33 -3.51
CA GLU A 170 13.80 -12.18 -2.06
C GLU A 170 12.93 -11.04 -1.49
N HIS A 171 12.40 -10.15 -2.33
CA HIS A 171 11.45 -9.13 -1.89
C HIS A 171 10.08 -9.78 -1.66
N ASP A 172 9.56 -9.65 -0.44
CA ASP A 172 8.28 -10.27 -0.05
C ASP A 172 7.10 -9.37 -0.46
N PHE A 173 7.20 -8.08 -0.15
CA PHE A 173 6.18 -7.07 -0.42
C PHE A 173 6.76 -5.92 -1.23
N CYS A 174 5.96 -5.38 -2.13
CA CYS A 174 6.33 -4.27 -2.99
C CYS A 174 5.39 -3.10 -2.77
N MET A 175 5.96 -1.90 -2.79
CA MET A 175 5.23 -0.65 -2.65
C MET A 175 5.59 0.28 -3.80
N GLN A 176 4.65 0.58 -4.68
CA GLN A 176 4.86 1.61 -5.69
C GLN A 176 4.45 2.96 -5.12
N VAL A 177 5.28 3.98 -5.33
CA VAL A 177 5.00 5.35 -4.89
C VAL A 177 5.41 6.38 -5.93
N ASP A 178 4.69 7.51 -5.96
CA ASP A 178 5.19 8.73 -6.59
C ASP A 178 6.38 9.32 -5.80
N ALA A 179 7.20 10.11 -6.46
CA ALA A 179 8.42 10.72 -5.88
C ALA A 179 8.17 11.76 -4.78
N HIS A 180 6.90 12.05 -4.45
CA HIS A 180 6.52 13.14 -3.57
C HIS A 180 5.35 12.78 -2.66
N VAL A 181 5.38 11.54 -2.19
CA VAL A 181 4.50 11.06 -1.13
C VAL A 181 5.18 11.18 0.22
N ASP A 182 4.39 11.00 1.27
CA ASP A 182 4.88 10.95 2.64
C ASP A 182 4.20 9.84 3.43
N PHE A 183 4.78 9.45 4.56
CA PHE A 183 4.40 8.24 5.28
C PHE A 183 3.87 8.56 6.69
N MET A 184 2.83 7.87 7.16
CA MET A 184 2.50 7.92 8.58
C MET A 184 3.54 7.15 9.40
N LYS A 185 3.74 7.53 10.67
CA LYS A 185 4.58 6.76 11.58
C LYS A 185 4.04 5.33 11.73
N GLY A 186 4.91 4.34 11.55
CA GLY A 186 4.59 2.91 11.62
C GLY A 186 3.80 2.37 10.42
N TYR A 187 3.87 3.05 9.27
CA TYR A 187 3.16 2.62 8.06
C TYR A 187 3.52 1.19 7.62
N ASP A 188 4.77 0.77 7.77
CA ASP A 188 5.29 -0.54 7.38
C ASP A 188 4.54 -1.69 8.08
N VAL A 189 4.23 -1.53 9.37
CA VAL A 189 3.44 -2.49 10.14
C VAL A 189 1.95 -2.34 9.84
N ALA A 190 1.47 -1.10 9.68
CA ALA A 190 0.06 -0.84 9.37
C ALA A 190 -0.37 -1.44 8.03
N LEU A 191 0.44 -1.29 6.98
CA LEU A 191 0.19 -1.84 5.65
C LEU A 191 0.16 -3.36 5.64
N MET A 192 1.06 -4.01 6.37
CA MET A 192 1.05 -5.47 6.51
C MET A 192 -0.22 -5.99 7.19
N LYS A 193 -0.67 -5.30 8.24
CA LYS A 193 -1.93 -5.64 8.93
C LYS A 193 -3.13 -5.44 8.00
N MET A 194 -3.21 -4.31 7.31
CA MET A 194 -4.28 -4.06 6.33
C MET A 194 -4.27 -5.10 5.22
N TRP A 195 -3.11 -5.46 4.68
CA TRP A 195 -3.01 -6.49 3.65
C TRP A 195 -3.48 -7.85 4.17
N ALA A 196 -3.13 -8.23 5.39
CA ALA A 196 -3.59 -9.47 6.00
C ALA A 196 -5.12 -9.54 6.12
N MET A 197 -5.78 -8.41 6.41
CA MET A 197 -7.24 -8.30 6.49
C MET A 197 -7.95 -8.49 5.14
N THR A 198 -7.21 -8.50 4.02
CA THR A 198 -7.78 -8.84 2.71
C THR A 198 -8.01 -10.34 2.56
N GLU A 199 -7.34 -11.17 3.36
CA GLU A 199 -7.34 -12.64 3.27
C GLU A 199 -7.05 -13.15 1.84
N ASN A 200 -6.28 -12.38 1.08
CA ASN A 200 -6.03 -12.62 -0.34
C ASN A 200 -4.53 -12.50 -0.68
N GLU A 201 -3.90 -13.60 -1.09
CA GLU A 201 -2.50 -13.64 -1.56
C GLU A 201 -2.22 -12.67 -2.72
N TYR A 202 -3.25 -12.39 -3.51
CA TYR A 202 -3.20 -11.48 -4.66
C TYR A 202 -3.83 -10.12 -4.35
N GLY A 203 -4.14 -9.84 -3.09
CA GLY A 203 -4.67 -8.56 -2.65
C GLY A 203 -3.69 -7.42 -2.91
N VAL A 204 -4.19 -6.33 -3.50
CA VAL A 204 -3.45 -5.08 -3.73
C VAL A 204 -4.17 -3.96 -2.99
N LEU A 205 -3.47 -3.32 -2.05
CA LEU A 205 -3.94 -2.09 -1.42
C LEU A 205 -3.57 -0.92 -2.33
N SER A 206 -4.52 -0.07 -2.70
CA SER A 206 -4.24 1.09 -3.55
C SER A 206 -5.33 2.15 -3.42
N THR A 207 -4.92 3.42 -3.49
CA THR A 207 -5.78 4.60 -3.51
C THR A 207 -4.93 5.82 -3.88
N TYR A 208 -5.57 6.97 -4.09
CA TYR A 208 -4.83 8.24 -4.13
C TYR A 208 -4.44 8.68 -2.73
N VAL A 209 -3.18 9.04 -2.54
CA VAL A 209 -2.71 9.51 -1.24
C VAL A 209 -3.23 10.92 -0.94
N GLY A 210 -3.32 11.21 0.36
CA GLY A 210 -3.73 12.51 0.88
C GLY A 210 -2.71 13.64 0.62
N ASN A 211 -3.07 14.85 1.03
CA ASN A 211 -2.21 16.01 0.92
C ASN A 211 -1.11 16.01 1.99
N VAL A 212 0.15 15.85 1.57
CA VAL A 212 1.32 15.81 2.45
C VAL A 212 1.41 16.99 3.44
N LYS A 213 0.91 18.18 3.07
CA LYS A 213 0.99 19.38 3.94
C LYS A 213 -0.15 19.49 4.94
N GLN A 214 -1.31 18.94 4.61
CA GLN A 214 -2.54 19.12 5.39
C GLN A 214 -2.83 17.89 6.25
N ASP A 215 -2.53 16.71 5.73
CA ASP A 215 -3.00 15.44 6.29
C ASP A 215 -1.99 14.83 7.25
N LEU A 216 -0.73 15.28 7.21
CA LEU A 216 0.36 14.78 8.05
C LEU A 216 1.11 15.91 8.76
N SER A 217 1.44 15.69 10.02
CA SER A 217 2.38 16.52 10.77
C SER A 217 3.79 16.28 10.25
N ARG A 218 4.72 17.19 10.55
CA ARG A 218 6.15 16.99 10.21
C ARG A 218 6.75 15.72 10.80
N LYS A 219 6.15 15.18 11.87
CA LYS A 219 6.56 13.94 12.55
C LYS A 219 5.86 12.69 12.00
N GLY A 220 5.04 12.83 10.95
CA GLY A 220 4.26 11.73 10.37
C GLY A 220 3.04 11.32 11.19
N GLU A 221 2.49 12.23 11.99
CA GLU A 221 1.21 12.01 12.68
C GLU A 221 0.06 12.40 11.74
N VAL A 222 -0.97 11.56 11.68
CA VAL A 222 -2.16 11.83 10.87
C VAL A 222 -2.98 12.96 11.49
N LEU A 223 -3.14 14.06 10.76
CA LEU A 223 -3.84 15.28 11.21
C LEU A 223 -5.28 15.35 10.72
N ILE A 224 -5.56 14.78 9.54
CA ILE A 224 -6.87 14.75 8.90
C ILE A 224 -7.38 13.31 8.88
N GLY A 225 -8.69 13.12 9.06
CA GLY A 225 -9.25 11.80 9.36
C GLY A 225 -9.22 11.47 10.85
N HIS A 226 -8.78 12.38 11.72
CA HIS A 226 -9.12 12.36 13.14
C HIS A 226 -10.08 13.52 13.45
N PRO A 227 -11.21 13.30 14.14
CA PRO A 227 -11.72 12.03 14.71
C PRO A 227 -12.55 11.17 13.74
N ASN A 228 -12.74 11.59 12.47
CA ASN A 228 -13.77 11.01 11.59
C ASN A 228 -13.34 9.74 10.81
N TYR A 229 -12.10 9.29 10.95
CA TYR A 229 -11.49 8.15 10.25
C TYR A 229 -11.76 8.15 8.74
N GLU A 230 -11.64 9.33 8.12
CA GLU A 230 -11.80 9.53 6.68
C GLU A 230 -10.51 9.15 5.96
N ILE A 231 -10.60 8.23 5.01
CA ILE A 231 -9.49 7.85 4.13
C ILE A 231 -9.86 8.10 2.67
N PRO A 232 -8.90 8.51 1.83
CA PRO A 232 -9.14 8.62 0.39
C PRO A 232 -9.58 7.28 -0.21
N PHE A 233 -10.67 7.30 -0.96
CA PHE A 233 -11.25 6.14 -1.61
C PHE A 233 -11.74 6.51 -3.01
N ILE A 234 -11.35 5.72 -4.01
CA ILE A 234 -11.70 5.95 -5.41
C ILE A 234 -13.01 5.21 -5.72
N CYS A 235 -14.11 5.96 -5.81
CA CYS A 235 -15.45 5.43 -6.04
C CYS A 235 -15.87 5.38 -7.52
N LYS A 236 -15.13 6.03 -8.42
CA LYS A 236 -15.61 6.33 -9.77
C LYS A 236 -14.47 6.43 -10.79
N THR A 237 -14.76 5.99 -12.00
CA THR A 237 -13.95 6.27 -13.19
C THR A 237 -14.64 7.29 -14.09
N ILE A 238 -13.85 8.01 -14.88
CA ILE A 238 -14.30 8.99 -15.87
C ILE A 238 -13.53 8.74 -17.18
N VAL A 239 -14.02 9.33 -18.28
CA VAL A 239 -13.26 9.41 -19.53
C VAL A 239 -12.38 10.65 -19.46
N GLY A 240 -11.07 10.44 -19.49
CA GLY A 240 -10.04 11.48 -19.44
C GLY A 240 -9.67 12.03 -20.82
N GLY A 241 -8.47 12.61 -20.90
CA GLY A 241 -7.90 13.09 -22.16
C GLY A 241 -7.81 11.98 -23.19
N HIS A 242 -7.98 12.32 -24.48
CA HIS A 242 -7.88 11.36 -25.59
C HIS A 242 -8.87 10.18 -25.55
N GLY A 243 -9.96 10.28 -24.76
CA GLY A 243 -11.06 9.30 -24.77
C GLY A 243 -10.78 8.02 -23.97
N VAL A 244 -9.75 8.00 -23.13
CA VAL A 244 -9.38 6.82 -22.34
C VAL A 244 -9.97 6.88 -20.92
N VAL A 245 -10.20 5.72 -20.31
CA VAL A 245 -10.71 5.63 -18.93
C VAL A 245 -9.62 5.97 -17.94
N ARG A 246 -9.94 6.80 -16.94
CA ARG A 246 -9.09 7.10 -15.78
C ARG A 246 -9.90 7.12 -14.49
N ASN A 247 -9.22 7.02 -13.36
CA ASN A 247 -9.88 7.25 -12.07
C ASN A 247 -10.34 8.72 -11.95
N SER A 248 -11.52 8.91 -11.38
CA SER A 248 -11.96 10.22 -10.86
C SER A 248 -11.11 10.60 -9.64
N GLN A 249 -11.15 11.87 -9.24
CA GLN A 249 -10.60 12.28 -7.94
C GLN A 249 -11.17 11.40 -6.82
N ALA A 250 -10.32 11.03 -5.85
CA ALA A 250 -10.73 10.26 -4.68
C ALA A 250 -11.71 11.07 -3.83
N THR A 251 -12.66 10.36 -3.25
CA THR A 251 -13.59 10.87 -2.22
C THR A 251 -13.15 10.35 -0.85
N GLY A 252 -13.87 10.71 0.21
CA GLY A 252 -13.66 10.12 1.54
C GLY A 252 -14.48 8.85 1.76
N ALA A 253 -13.87 7.83 2.37
CA ALA A 253 -14.59 6.77 3.04
C ALA A 253 -14.35 6.85 4.55
N TYR A 254 -15.42 6.73 5.33
CA TYR A 254 -15.38 6.91 6.78
C TYR A 254 -15.48 5.55 7.47
N CYS A 255 -14.67 5.35 8.52
CA CYS A 255 -14.81 4.23 9.45
C CYS A 255 -14.84 2.84 8.77
N LEU A 256 -14.00 2.63 7.74
CA LEU A 256 -13.93 1.34 7.06
C LEU A 256 -13.22 0.29 7.94
N PRO A 257 -13.86 -0.83 8.31
CA PRO A 257 -13.28 -1.79 9.24
C PRO A 257 -12.10 -2.59 8.70
N LYS A 258 -12.03 -2.70 7.37
CA LYS A 258 -11.00 -3.41 6.63
C LYS A 258 -10.88 -2.81 5.23
N PRO A 259 -9.82 -3.11 4.47
CA PRO A 259 -9.75 -2.71 3.07
C PRO A 259 -11.00 -3.15 2.31
N HIS A 260 -11.58 -2.21 1.56
CA HIS A 260 -12.77 -2.46 0.76
C HIS A 260 -12.36 -2.84 -0.67
N LEU A 261 -12.96 -3.90 -1.21
CA LEU A 261 -12.73 -4.31 -2.60
C LEU A 261 -13.20 -3.20 -3.55
N SER A 262 -12.31 -2.73 -4.42
CA SER A 262 -12.62 -1.73 -5.44
C SER A 262 -12.30 -2.26 -6.84
N TYR A 263 -12.88 -1.64 -7.85
CA TYR A 263 -12.64 -1.90 -9.27
C TYR A 263 -11.63 -0.90 -9.88
N THR A 264 -10.83 -0.25 -9.03
CA THR A 264 -9.86 0.78 -9.40
C THR A 264 -8.50 0.48 -8.78
N TRP A 265 -7.43 0.83 -9.47
CA TRP A 265 -6.06 0.85 -8.95
C TRP A 265 -5.45 2.23 -9.23
N ALA A 266 -4.67 2.77 -8.30
CA ALA A 266 -4.06 4.08 -8.39
C ALA A 266 -2.55 3.97 -8.66
N ALA A 267 -2.07 4.67 -9.68
CA ALA A 267 -0.67 4.55 -10.07
C ALA A 267 0.31 5.21 -9.09
N GLY A 268 -0.15 6.24 -8.36
CA GLY A 268 0.70 6.98 -7.43
C GLY A 268 0.98 6.27 -6.11
N TRP A 269 0.19 5.25 -5.76
CA TRP A 269 0.42 4.46 -4.56
C TRP A 269 -0.25 3.08 -4.62
N SER A 270 0.53 2.02 -4.40
CA SER A 270 0.00 0.67 -4.16
C SER A 270 0.92 -0.19 -3.32
N PHE A 271 0.36 -1.13 -2.56
CA PHE A 271 1.09 -2.06 -1.71
C PHE A 271 0.53 -3.49 -1.85
N ALA A 272 1.39 -4.45 -2.16
CA ALA A 272 1.03 -5.85 -2.38
C ALA A 272 2.22 -6.79 -2.18
N LYS A 273 2.01 -8.10 -2.28
CA LYS A 273 3.11 -9.06 -2.48
C LYS A 273 3.87 -8.75 -3.77
N CYS A 274 5.20 -8.87 -3.77
CA CYS A 274 6.03 -8.51 -4.93
C CYS A 274 5.82 -9.38 -6.18
N HIS A 275 5.08 -10.49 -6.10
CA HIS A 275 4.69 -11.22 -7.31
C HIS A 275 3.78 -10.37 -8.21
N PHE A 276 3.07 -9.38 -7.67
CA PHE A 276 2.31 -8.39 -8.43
C PHE A 276 3.18 -7.65 -9.46
N GLU A 277 4.28 -7.05 -9.01
CA GLU A 277 5.19 -6.26 -9.87
C GLU A 277 5.91 -7.12 -10.92
N ARG A 278 6.19 -8.39 -10.59
CA ARG A 278 6.89 -9.32 -11.48
C ARG A 278 5.97 -9.96 -12.53
N ASN A 279 4.74 -10.28 -12.16
CA ASN A 279 3.78 -10.95 -13.05
C ASN A 279 3.01 -9.95 -13.91
N ILE A 280 2.78 -8.73 -13.41
CA ILE A 280 2.01 -7.68 -14.09
C ILE A 280 2.83 -6.38 -14.07
N PRO A 281 4.01 -6.36 -14.72
CA PRO A 281 4.83 -5.16 -14.79
C PRO A 281 4.14 -4.06 -15.62
N ASN A 282 4.57 -2.81 -15.44
CA ASN A 282 4.26 -1.75 -16.39
C ASN A 282 4.78 -2.13 -17.79
N ASP A 283 4.01 -1.79 -18.82
CA ASP A 283 4.42 -2.01 -20.20
C ASP A 283 5.35 -0.87 -20.66
N PRO A 284 6.64 -1.13 -20.93
CA PRO A 284 7.60 -0.09 -21.29
C PRO A 284 7.31 0.56 -22.66
N TYR A 285 6.40 0.01 -23.47
CA TYR A 285 6.05 0.53 -24.80
C TYR A 285 4.85 1.48 -24.79
N LEU A 286 4.18 1.67 -23.66
CA LEU A 286 3.12 2.68 -23.50
C LEU A 286 3.72 4.07 -23.25
N GLU A 287 4.52 4.53 -24.19
CA GLU A 287 5.27 5.80 -24.11
C GLU A 287 4.31 7.01 -24.10
N GLY A 288 4.57 7.97 -23.19
CA GLY A 288 3.80 9.20 -23.07
C GLY A 288 2.36 9.03 -22.56
N MET A 289 1.92 7.80 -22.30
CA MET A 289 0.59 7.53 -21.75
C MET A 289 0.56 7.89 -20.26
N PHE A 290 -0.47 8.65 -19.87
CA PHE A 290 -0.74 9.03 -18.49
C PHE A 290 -2.17 8.61 -18.13
N ASP A 291 -3.15 9.21 -18.79
CA ASP A 291 -4.53 8.73 -18.74
C ASP A 291 -4.58 7.34 -19.39
N GLY A 292 -5.20 6.36 -18.70
CA GLY A 292 -5.29 4.98 -19.16
C GLY A 292 -4.33 3.99 -18.49
N GLU A 293 -3.22 4.45 -17.89
CA GLU A 293 -2.28 3.56 -17.17
C GLU A 293 -3.01 2.76 -16.09
N GLU A 294 -3.76 3.47 -15.26
CA GLU A 294 -4.42 2.92 -14.08
C GLU A 294 -5.43 1.84 -14.45
N PHE A 295 -6.25 2.13 -15.46
CA PHE A 295 -7.23 1.19 -15.97
C PHE A 295 -6.54 0.00 -16.65
N GLY A 296 -5.56 0.25 -17.51
CA GLY A 296 -4.82 -0.79 -18.23
C GLY A 296 -4.02 -1.72 -17.32
N ARG A 297 -3.52 -1.23 -16.18
CA ARG A 297 -2.88 -2.08 -15.16
C ARG A 297 -3.90 -2.84 -14.32
N MET A 298 -5.01 -2.20 -13.95
CA MET A 298 -6.09 -2.83 -13.17
C MET A 298 -6.74 -4.01 -13.89
N ILE A 299 -7.03 -3.92 -15.19
CA ILE A 299 -7.64 -5.03 -15.93
C ILE A 299 -6.76 -6.28 -16.04
N ARG A 300 -5.44 -6.14 -15.85
CA ARG A 300 -4.47 -7.25 -15.88
C ARG A 300 -4.36 -7.98 -14.53
N LEU A 301 -5.09 -7.52 -13.51
CA LEU A 301 -5.17 -8.15 -12.18
C LEU A 301 -6.10 -9.37 -12.14
N TRP A 302 -6.91 -9.60 -13.17
CA TRP A 302 -7.95 -10.63 -13.24
C TRP A 302 -7.54 -11.86 -14.06
#